data_AF-A0A1E8FB87-F1
#
_entry.id   AF-A0A1E8FB87-F1
#
_cell.length_a   1.000
_cell.length_b   1.000
_cell.length_c   1.000
_cell.angle_alpha   90.00
_cell.angle_beta   90.00
_cell.angle_gamma   90.00
#
_symmetry.space_group_name_H-M   'P 1'
#
loop_
_entity.id
_entity.type
_entity.pdbx_description
1 polymer ?
#
loop_
_entity_poly.entity_id
_entity_poly.type
_entity_poly.pdbx_seq_one_letter_code
_entity_poly.pdbx_strand_id
1 'polypeptide(L)'
;MEELRYPTRLMLLVALLQGLALLLLHQSIDFEFWPATAPQWLFAAYALVIIGPGMYLLGVNDRNKIRLVTYIAPFAALCALLAFYTGGQAIPSSPSRLDTLLAPMTFTLALLTFKALMYVQVKTADEPFVYPQLFHYSWRNLLTLGLALAFTLVTWGVLMLWAGLFSVINIDFFGELFEQKWFYYPALNLALALGVILIRRLSVIVDTIKQLQQALLKYLLVLLVFVSVIFLLALPFTGLSPLWEEGPGSYLILWMQACLLFALNSVYQGNADERPYSPFIHRFIYLGILLLPVYSGLVFYGLSLRVEQYGWSVSRYWGMIVWMFLALFSLGYVTCIARYRDDWIAGLGRINVAMGWLLMLVMVLVNSPFADLRKLTADSQLARIESGQTDLQDIDIPYFANQLALPGYLAIEHLKQTYGDSHPTLALRLSRAYQENAIEPEQDRLMVVNSIECLNDCEMPSELADVIYDNLTKSNYLLRQAEHIYLLAVDPDGDNQTDYLLMLETNYLVDATLYIRRNSNWYPIDIEDLGPAGKNKTMTLREYLQALEVNYRQPQYRIMQIGDFHFNVTLKEQLKSSPEQGQ
;
A
#
# COMPACT_ATOMS: atom_id res chain seq x y z
N MET A 1 -43.74 -12.73 -16.69
CA MET A 1 -42.40 -12.13 -16.70
C MET A 1 -41.75 -12.57 -18.00
N GLU A 2 -41.58 -11.69 -18.97
CA GLU A 2 -40.74 -12.01 -20.14
C GLU A 2 -39.33 -12.30 -19.62
N GLU A 3 -38.81 -13.49 -19.90
CA GLU A 3 -37.41 -13.81 -19.63
C GLU A 3 -36.53 -12.74 -20.28
N LEU A 4 -35.72 -12.03 -19.48
CA LEU A 4 -34.74 -11.10 -20.03
C LEU A 4 -33.78 -11.89 -20.92
N ARG A 5 -33.94 -11.73 -22.23
CA ARG A 5 -33.04 -12.32 -23.21
C ARG A 5 -31.74 -11.51 -23.25
N TYR A 6 -30.62 -12.22 -23.20
CA TYR A 6 -29.28 -11.65 -23.22
C TYR A 6 -28.66 -11.84 -24.61
N PRO A 7 -28.02 -10.81 -25.19
CA PRO A 7 -27.37 -10.89 -26.50
C PRO A 7 -26.07 -11.68 -26.44
N THR A 8 -26.18 -12.99 -26.25
CA THR A 8 -25.08 -13.91 -25.94
C THR A 8 -23.95 -13.83 -26.97
N ARG A 9 -24.28 -13.82 -28.27
CA ARG A 9 -23.28 -13.71 -29.36
C ARG A 9 -22.47 -12.42 -29.26
N LEU A 10 -23.12 -11.31 -28.95
CA LEU A 10 -22.47 -10.00 -28.83
C LEU A 10 -21.60 -9.92 -27.57
N MET A 11 -22.07 -10.49 -26.46
CA MET A 11 -21.29 -10.58 -25.22
C MET A 11 -20.00 -11.38 -25.43
N LEU A 12 -20.08 -12.53 -26.10
CA LEU A 12 -18.90 -13.35 -26.42
C LEU A 12 -17.94 -12.62 -27.37
N LEU A 13 -18.47 -11.90 -28.36
CA LEU A 13 -17.65 -11.08 -29.26
C LEU A 13 -16.93 -9.95 -28.50
N VAL A 14 -17.63 -9.24 -27.62
CA VAL A 14 -17.02 -8.19 -26.77
C VAL A 14 -15.93 -8.76 -25.88
N ALA A 15 -16.16 -9.94 -25.29
CA ALA A 15 -15.17 -10.59 -24.43
C ALA A 15 -13.95 -11.11 -25.22
N LEU A 16 -14.15 -11.64 -26.43
CA LEU A 16 -13.06 -12.02 -27.31
C LEU A 16 -12.21 -10.81 -27.69
N LEU A 17 -12.85 -9.70 -28.11
CA LEU A 17 -12.16 -8.46 -28.44
C LEU A 17 -11.43 -7.87 -27.23
N GLN A 18 -12.02 -7.96 -26.03
CA GLN A 18 -11.38 -7.57 -24.79
C GLN A 18 -10.13 -8.41 -24.51
N GLY A 19 -10.21 -9.75 -24.66
CA GLY A 19 -9.07 -10.64 -24.48
C GLY A 19 -7.94 -10.37 -25.47
N LEU A 20 -8.26 -10.11 -26.74
CA LEU A 20 -7.28 -9.72 -27.76
C LEU A 20 -6.66 -8.36 -27.49
N ALA A 21 -7.44 -7.38 -27.02
CA ALA A 21 -6.91 -6.08 -26.63
C ALA A 21 -5.97 -6.16 -25.43
N LEU A 22 -6.32 -6.97 -24.41
CA LEU A 22 -5.43 -7.22 -23.26
C LEU A 22 -4.15 -7.94 -23.67
N LEU A 23 -4.23 -8.88 -24.61
CA LEU A 23 -3.05 -9.52 -25.20
C LEU A 23 -2.14 -8.49 -25.87
N LEU A 24 -2.70 -7.59 -26.68
CA LEU A 24 -1.93 -6.52 -27.34
C LEU A 24 -1.26 -5.59 -26.32
N LEU A 25 -1.95 -5.24 -25.24
CA LEU A 25 -1.36 -4.43 -24.17
C LEU A 25 -0.26 -5.18 -23.42
N HIS A 26 -0.42 -6.48 -23.18
CA HIS A 26 0.64 -7.30 -22.59
C HIS A 26 1.85 -7.39 -23.51
N GLN A 27 1.63 -7.64 -24.81
CA GLN A 27 2.69 -7.66 -25.81
C GLN A 27 3.40 -6.32 -25.93
N SER A 28 2.70 -5.19 -25.72
CA SER A 28 3.35 -3.88 -25.70
C SER A 28 4.42 -3.79 -24.62
N ILE A 29 4.22 -4.45 -23.46
CA ILE A 29 5.20 -4.52 -22.37
C ILE A 29 6.35 -5.46 -22.74
N ASP A 30 6.04 -6.68 -23.19
CA ASP A 30 7.07 -7.69 -23.52
C ASP A 30 8.00 -7.24 -24.66
N PHE A 31 7.47 -6.52 -25.65
CA PHE A 31 8.19 -6.07 -26.83
C PHE A 31 8.54 -4.58 -26.82
N GLU A 32 8.33 -3.91 -25.67
CA GLU A 32 8.69 -2.50 -25.44
C GLU A 32 8.20 -1.52 -26.52
N PHE A 33 7.00 -1.73 -27.07
CA PHE A 33 6.39 -0.79 -28.01
C PHE A 33 5.23 0.00 -27.38
N TRP A 34 4.75 1.02 -28.07
CA TRP A 34 3.64 1.85 -27.59
C TRP A 34 2.35 1.00 -27.39
N PRO A 35 1.65 1.08 -26.24
CA PRO A 35 1.75 2.14 -25.23
C PRO A 35 2.68 1.86 -24.04
N ALA A 36 3.40 0.74 -23.97
CA ALA A 36 4.21 0.43 -22.78
C ALA A 36 5.39 1.39 -22.55
N THR A 37 5.94 1.97 -23.61
CA THR A 37 6.98 3.01 -23.53
C THR A 37 6.51 4.31 -22.87
N ALA A 38 5.20 4.49 -22.70
CA ALA A 38 4.60 5.65 -22.08
C ALA A 38 3.54 5.22 -21.04
N PRO A 39 3.92 5.06 -19.76
CA PRO A 39 3.05 4.50 -18.71
C PRO A 39 1.66 5.14 -18.60
N GLN A 40 1.56 6.45 -18.84
CA GLN A 40 0.29 7.19 -18.89
C GLN A 40 -0.69 6.61 -19.92
N TRP A 41 -0.21 6.24 -21.12
CA TRP A 41 -1.05 5.64 -22.15
C TRP A 41 -1.36 4.19 -21.85
N LEU A 42 -0.41 3.44 -21.29
CA LEU A 42 -0.60 2.05 -20.90
C LEU A 42 -1.72 1.92 -19.86
N PHE A 43 -1.67 2.73 -18.80
CA PHE A 43 -2.67 2.73 -17.73
C PHE A 43 -4.05 3.12 -18.25
N ALA A 44 -4.12 4.17 -19.07
CA ALA A 44 -5.36 4.61 -19.72
C ALA A 44 -5.98 3.50 -20.60
N ALA A 45 -5.16 2.80 -21.37
CA ALA A 45 -5.61 1.73 -22.25
C ALA A 45 -6.14 0.53 -21.45
N TYR A 46 -5.44 0.11 -20.39
CA TYR A 46 -5.93 -0.95 -19.50
C TYR A 46 -7.25 -0.57 -18.85
N ALA A 47 -7.39 0.66 -18.34
CA ALA A 47 -8.64 1.13 -17.75
C ALA A 47 -9.80 1.06 -18.76
N LEU A 48 -9.59 1.51 -20.00
CA LEU A 48 -10.61 1.49 -21.05
C LEU A 48 -11.02 0.05 -21.43
N VAL A 49 -10.03 -0.83 -21.63
CA VAL A 49 -10.23 -2.22 -22.06
C VAL A 49 -10.85 -3.08 -20.95
N ILE A 50 -10.62 -2.77 -19.68
CA ILE A 50 -11.21 -3.51 -18.55
C ILE A 50 -12.61 -2.97 -18.23
N ILE A 51 -12.76 -1.66 -18.04
CA ILE A 51 -13.98 -1.04 -17.51
C ILE A 51 -15.12 -1.07 -18.54
N GLY A 52 -14.85 -0.68 -19.79
CA GLY A 52 -15.87 -0.58 -20.83
C GLY A 52 -16.56 -1.93 -21.11
N PRO A 53 -15.81 -2.93 -21.59
CA PRO A 53 -16.31 -4.28 -21.79
C PRO A 53 -16.86 -4.93 -20.50
N GLY A 54 -16.20 -4.76 -19.35
CA GLY A 54 -16.67 -5.33 -18.07
C GLY A 54 -18.06 -4.81 -17.65
N MET A 55 -18.27 -3.49 -17.73
CA MET A 55 -19.58 -2.89 -17.48
C MET A 55 -20.62 -3.35 -18.50
N TYR A 56 -20.22 -3.51 -19.76
CA TYR A 56 -21.13 -3.98 -20.81
C TYR A 56 -21.60 -5.41 -20.54
N LEU A 57 -20.68 -6.33 -20.21
CA LEU A 57 -21.00 -7.72 -19.90
C LEU A 57 -21.97 -7.86 -18.71
N LEU A 58 -21.78 -7.06 -17.67
CA LEU A 58 -22.64 -7.07 -16.48
C LEU A 58 -23.98 -6.33 -16.70
N GLY A 59 -24.00 -5.31 -17.57
CA GLY A 59 -25.14 -4.40 -17.76
C GLY A 59 -26.09 -4.75 -18.91
N VAL A 60 -25.60 -5.40 -19.97
CA VAL A 60 -26.34 -5.51 -21.24
C VAL A 60 -27.54 -6.46 -21.16
N ASN A 61 -28.65 -6.08 -21.78
CA ASN A 61 -29.81 -6.91 -22.08
C ASN A 61 -30.33 -6.57 -23.49
N ASP A 62 -31.32 -7.32 -24.00
CA ASP A 62 -31.79 -7.11 -25.36
C ASP A 62 -32.43 -5.72 -25.62
N ARG A 63 -32.89 -5.04 -24.57
CA ARG A 63 -33.59 -3.75 -24.65
C ARG A 63 -32.65 -2.54 -24.54
N ASN A 64 -31.49 -2.69 -23.90
CA ASN A 64 -30.62 -1.56 -23.56
C ASN A 64 -29.29 -1.51 -24.31
N LYS A 65 -29.06 -2.37 -25.32
CA LYS A 65 -27.74 -2.52 -25.98
C LYS A 65 -27.07 -1.21 -26.37
N ILE A 66 -27.78 -0.34 -27.09
CA ILE A 66 -27.27 0.95 -27.59
C ILE A 66 -27.24 1.98 -26.45
N ARG A 67 -28.34 2.09 -25.72
CA ARG A 67 -28.48 3.04 -24.61
C ARG A 67 -27.46 2.81 -23.50
N LEU A 68 -27.03 1.58 -23.26
CA LEU A 68 -26.01 1.26 -22.28
C LEU A 68 -24.65 1.83 -22.70
N VAL A 69 -24.29 1.70 -23.98
CA VAL A 69 -23.03 2.21 -24.54
C VAL A 69 -22.95 3.73 -24.43
N THR A 70 -24.06 4.46 -24.60
CA THR A 70 -24.05 5.93 -24.47
C THR A 70 -23.66 6.42 -23.08
N TYR A 71 -23.86 5.61 -22.03
CA TYR A 71 -23.40 5.93 -20.66
C TYR A 71 -22.05 5.30 -20.33
N ILE A 72 -21.78 4.08 -20.79
CA ILE A 72 -20.50 3.40 -20.54
C ILE A 72 -19.34 4.12 -21.23
N ALA A 73 -19.50 4.56 -22.48
CA ALA A 73 -18.42 5.18 -23.25
C ALA A 73 -17.82 6.44 -22.58
N PRO A 74 -18.61 7.47 -22.19
CA PRO A 74 -18.05 8.64 -21.51
C PRO A 74 -17.50 8.30 -20.12
N PHE A 75 -18.10 7.32 -19.41
CA PHE A 75 -17.60 6.89 -18.10
C PHE A 75 -16.26 6.15 -18.20
N ALA A 76 -16.11 5.24 -19.18
CA ALA A 76 -14.86 4.55 -19.45
C ALA A 76 -13.77 5.54 -19.90
N ALA A 77 -14.13 6.54 -20.70
CA ALA A 77 -13.22 7.63 -21.07
C ALA A 77 -12.76 8.44 -19.84
N LEU A 78 -13.67 8.77 -18.92
CA LEU A 78 -13.31 9.42 -17.64
C LEU A 78 -12.33 8.55 -16.84
N CYS A 79 -12.61 7.25 -16.69
CA CYS A 79 -11.71 6.35 -15.97
C CYS A 79 -10.34 6.21 -16.66
N ALA A 80 -10.31 6.22 -17.99
CA ALA A 80 -9.07 6.23 -18.77
C ALA A 80 -8.26 7.51 -18.55
N LEU A 81 -8.91 8.69 -18.43
CA LEU A 81 -8.25 9.95 -18.10
C LEU A 81 -7.66 9.96 -16.68
N LEU A 82 -8.37 9.38 -15.70
CA LEU A 82 -7.88 9.22 -14.33
C LEU A 82 -6.68 8.27 -14.27
N ALA A 83 -6.75 7.15 -15.00
CA ALA A 83 -5.64 6.21 -15.15
C ALA A 83 -4.47 6.83 -15.92
N PHE A 84 -4.73 7.68 -16.91
CA PHE A 84 -3.70 8.44 -17.64
C PHE A 84 -2.91 9.34 -16.70
N TYR A 85 -3.60 10.10 -15.85
CA TYR A 85 -2.96 10.94 -14.85
C TYR A 85 -2.09 10.10 -13.89
N THR A 86 -2.65 8.99 -13.39
CA THR A 86 -1.96 8.10 -12.45
C THR A 86 -0.73 7.45 -13.08
N GLY A 87 -0.82 6.98 -14.33
CA GLY A 87 0.30 6.45 -15.08
C GLY A 87 1.38 7.50 -15.36
N GLY A 88 1.00 8.78 -15.53
CA GLY A 88 1.96 9.88 -15.62
C GLY A 88 2.78 10.09 -14.34
N GLN A 89 2.27 9.69 -13.17
CA GLN A 89 3.00 9.74 -11.91
C GLN A 89 4.05 8.62 -11.78
N ALA A 90 4.07 7.66 -12.71
CA ALA A 90 5.04 6.57 -12.72
C ALA A 90 6.40 6.97 -13.31
N ILE A 91 6.59 8.23 -13.76
CA ILE A 91 7.82 8.73 -14.40
C ILE A 91 8.71 9.39 -13.33
N PRO A 92 10.05 9.15 -13.31
CA PRO A 92 10.80 8.16 -14.09
C PRO A 92 10.30 6.73 -13.81
N SER A 93 10.30 5.83 -14.80
CA SER A 93 9.75 4.47 -14.63
C SER A 93 10.65 3.58 -13.76
N SER A 94 10.11 3.02 -12.67
CA SER A 94 10.71 1.94 -11.87
C SER A 94 9.69 0.82 -11.67
N PRO A 95 10.05 -0.47 -11.74
CA PRO A 95 9.14 -1.56 -11.40
C PRO A 95 8.46 -1.39 -10.03
N SER A 96 9.22 -0.96 -9.01
CA SER A 96 8.71 -0.74 -7.65
C SER A 96 7.61 0.34 -7.58
N ARG A 97 7.71 1.38 -8.42
CA ARG A 97 6.73 2.47 -8.49
C ARG A 97 5.43 2.01 -9.16
N LEU A 98 5.50 1.14 -10.16
CA LEU A 98 4.28 0.62 -10.80
C LEU A 98 3.40 -0.11 -9.78
N ASP A 99 3.98 -0.97 -8.94
CA ASP A 99 3.22 -1.75 -7.96
C ASP A 99 2.51 -0.87 -6.93
N THR A 100 3.20 0.17 -6.43
CA THR A 100 2.63 1.17 -5.50
C THR A 100 1.43 1.92 -6.10
N LEU A 101 1.41 2.13 -7.43
CA LEU A 101 0.34 2.86 -8.11
C LEU A 101 -0.83 1.97 -8.52
N LEU A 102 -0.53 0.75 -8.98
CA LEU A 102 -1.51 -0.15 -9.57
C LEU A 102 -2.55 -0.61 -8.55
N ALA A 103 -2.14 -1.00 -7.34
CA ALA A 103 -3.07 -1.55 -6.34
C ALA A 103 -4.11 -0.49 -5.87
N PRO A 104 -3.73 0.72 -5.41
CA PRO A 104 -4.70 1.74 -5.02
C PRO A 104 -5.57 2.22 -6.18
N MET A 105 -5.00 2.42 -7.37
CA MET A 105 -5.76 2.84 -8.55
C MET A 105 -6.79 1.78 -8.94
N THR A 106 -6.39 0.51 -9.02
CA THR A 106 -7.28 -0.59 -9.38
C THR A 106 -8.43 -0.70 -8.39
N PHE A 107 -8.13 -0.63 -7.09
CA PHE A 107 -9.15 -0.69 -6.04
C PHE A 107 -10.15 0.48 -6.13
N THR A 108 -9.66 1.70 -6.28
CA THR A 108 -10.51 2.90 -6.32
C THR A 108 -11.32 3.00 -7.61
N LEU A 109 -10.74 2.66 -8.76
CA LEU A 109 -11.47 2.57 -10.04
C LEU A 109 -12.47 1.42 -10.04
N ALA A 110 -12.19 0.29 -9.38
CA ALA A 110 -13.15 -0.79 -9.21
C ALA A 110 -14.36 -0.35 -8.37
N LEU A 111 -14.15 0.37 -7.26
CA LEU A 111 -15.23 0.94 -6.46
C LEU A 111 -16.06 1.97 -7.25
N LEU A 112 -15.39 2.87 -7.97
CA LEU A 112 -16.03 3.87 -8.82
C LEU A 112 -16.88 3.20 -9.91
N THR A 113 -16.31 2.21 -10.61
CA THR A 113 -16.97 1.43 -11.67
C THR A 113 -18.16 0.65 -11.14
N PHE A 114 -18.00 -0.04 -10.00
CA PHE A 114 -19.07 -0.78 -9.35
C PHE A 114 -20.25 0.13 -9.01
N LYS A 115 -19.98 1.32 -8.45
CA LYS A 115 -21.00 2.32 -8.15
C LYS A 115 -21.69 2.83 -9.41
N ALA A 116 -20.92 3.30 -10.38
CA ALA A 116 -21.43 3.82 -11.64
C ALA A 116 -22.31 2.80 -12.38
N LEU A 117 -21.91 1.52 -12.41
CA LEU A 117 -22.65 0.46 -13.07
C LEU A 117 -24.09 0.34 -12.56
N MET A 118 -24.30 0.42 -11.25
CA MET A 118 -25.64 0.35 -10.66
C MET A 118 -26.52 1.51 -11.11
N TYR A 119 -25.98 2.73 -11.10
CA TYR A 119 -26.72 3.92 -11.52
C TYR A 119 -27.05 3.88 -13.01
N VAL A 120 -26.10 3.43 -13.84
CA VAL A 120 -26.31 3.25 -15.28
C VAL A 120 -27.35 2.17 -15.55
N GLN A 121 -27.35 1.06 -14.82
CA GLN A 121 -28.36 0.00 -14.96
C GLN A 121 -29.77 0.51 -14.63
N VAL A 122 -29.96 1.22 -13.51
CA VAL A 122 -31.27 1.84 -13.17
C VAL A 122 -31.73 2.80 -14.27
N LYS A 123 -30.83 3.66 -14.76
CA LYS A 123 -31.17 4.65 -15.81
C LYS A 123 -31.43 4.05 -17.18
N THR A 124 -30.79 2.93 -17.52
CA THR A 124 -30.97 2.26 -18.82
C THR A 124 -32.16 1.31 -18.83
N ALA A 125 -32.63 0.88 -17.65
CA ALA A 125 -33.84 0.07 -17.47
C ALA A 125 -35.12 0.91 -17.28
N ASP A 126 -35.03 2.25 -17.27
CA ASP A 126 -36.14 3.18 -16.97
C ASP A 126 -36.83 2.90 -15.62
N GLU A 127 -36.05 2.40 -14.65
CA GLU A 127 -36.57 2.13 -13.31
C GLU A 127 -36.48 3.40 -12.42
N PRO A 128 -37.41 3.58 -11.46
CA PRO A 128 -37.41 4.75 -10.59
C PRO A 128 -36.13 4.81 -9.73
N PHE A 129 -35.51 5.98 -9.64
CA PHE A 129 -34.24 6.15 -8.93
C PHE A 129 -34.42 6.05 -7.39
N VAL A 130 -34.51 4.82 -6.87
CA VAL A 130 -34.73 4.52 -5.45
C VAL A 130 -33.67 3.55 -4.91
N TYR A 131 -33.36 3.68 -3.62
CA TYR A 131 -32.31 2.88 -2.98
C TYR A 131 -32.51 1.35 -3.07
N PRO A 132 -33.72 0.78 -2.87
CA PRO A 132 -33.92 -0.66 -2.95
C PRO A 132 -33.49 -1.26 -4.29
N GLN A 133 -33.68 -0.53 -5.39
CA GLN A 133 -33.23 -0.97 -6.71
C GLN A 133 -31.71 -0.93 -6.84
N LEU A 134 -31.07 0.16 -6.41
CA LEU A 134 -29.61 0.26 -6.38
C LEU A 134 -28.99 -0.86 -5.53
N PHE A 135 -29.59 -1.17 -4.38
CA PHE A 135 -29.17 -2.28 -3.53
C PHE A 135 -29.30 -3.63 -4.25
N HIS A 136 -30.42 -3.87 -4.92
CA HIS A 136 -30.61 -5.07 -5.74
C HIS A 136 -29.56 -5.20 -6.86
N TYR A 137 -29.32 -4.14 -7.63
CA TYR A 137 -28.26 -4.14 -8.66
C TYR A 137 -26.86 -4.36 -8.06
N SER A 138 -26.59 -3.80 -6.87
CA SER A 138 -25.31 -3.99 -6.16
C SER A 138 -25.02 -5.47 -5.91
N TRP A 139 -25.99 -6.17 -5.34
CA TRP A 139 -25.83 -7.57 -4.94
C TRP A 139 -25.80 -8.48 -6.16
N ARG A 140 -26.66 -8.20 -7.14
CA ARG A 140 -26.67 -8.94 -8.40
C ARG A 140 -25.33 -8.82 -9.12
N ASN A 141 -24.78 -7.61 -9.24
CA ASN A 141 -23.49 -7.40 -9.90
C ASN A 141 -22.34 -8.05 -9.12
N LEU A 142 -22.34 -7.90 -7.79
CA LEU A 142 -21.32 -8.50 -6.92
C LEU A 142 -21.30 -10.02 -7.05
N LEU A 143 -22.46 -10.68 -6.91
CA LEU A 143 -22.57 -12.13 -7.03
C LEU A 143 -22.29 -12.62 -8.45
N THR A 144 -22.76 -11.91 -9.47
CA THR A 144 -22.48 -12.26 -10.87
C THR A 144 -21.00 -12.21 -11.16
N LEU A 145 -20.31 -11.13 -10.78
CA LEU A 145 -18.89 -10.97 -11.01
C LEU A 145 -18.08 -11.98 -10.20
N GLY A 146 -18.38 -12.14 -8.90
CA GLY A 146 -17.66 -13.06 -8.01
C GLY A 146 -17.77 -14.52 -8.45
N LEU A 147 -18.99 -14.99 -8.77
CA LEU A 147 -19.20 -16.35 -9.26
C LEU A 147 -18.61 -16.54 -10.67
N ALA A 148 -18.62 -15.51 -11.52
CA ALA A 148 -18.02 -15.61 -12.86
C ALA A 148 -16.50 -15.69 -12.79
N LEU A 149 -15.87 -14.92 -11.90
CA LEU A 149 -14.43 -15.03 -11.61
C LEU A 149 -14.07 -16.41 -11.05
N ALA A 150 -14.88 -16.95 -10.13
CA ALA A 150 -14.69 -18.31 -9.63
C ALA A 150 -14.83 -19.36 -10.75
N PHE A 151 -15.81 -19.22 -11.64
CA PHE A 151 -15.96 -20.07 -12.81
C PHE A 151 -14.74 -19.98 -13.75
N THR A 152 -14.23 -18.78 -14.01
CA THR A 152 -13.00 -18.58 -14.79
C THR A 152 -11.79 -19.23 -14.12
N LEU A 153 -11.64 -19.10 -12.81
CA LEU A 153 -10.55 -19.71 -12.05
C LEU A 153 -10.62 -21.24 -12.09
N VAL A 154 -11.81 -21.83 -11.96
CA VAL A 154 -12.01 -23.28 -12.10
C VAL A 154 -11.72 -23.73 -13.54
N THR A 155 -12.17 -22.97 -14.54
CA THR A 155 -11.88 -23.25 -15.96
C THR A 155 -10.38 -23.24 -16.22
N TRP A 156 -9.66 -22.25 -15.69
CA TRP A 156 -8.20 -22.20 -15.72
C TRP A 156 -7.58 -23.42 -15.03
N GLY A 157 -8.06 -23.79 -13.83
CA GLY A 157 -7.59 -24.98 -13.12
C GLY A 157 -7.79 -26.28 -13.90
N VAL A 158 -8.90 -26.41 -14.64
CA VAL A 158 -9.14 -27.56 -15.54
C VAL A 158 -8.18 -27.57 -16.72
N LEU A 159 -7.84 -26.41 -17.31
CA LEU A 159 -6.82 -26.32 -18.35
C LEU A 159 -5.44 -26.75 -17.83
N MET A 160 -5.06 -26.30 -16.63
CA MET A 160 -3.78 -26.69 -16.01
C MET A 160 -3.75 -28.17 -15.63
N LEU A 161 -4.89 -28.74 -15.18
CA LEU A 161 -5.01 -30.17 -14.93
C LEU A 161 -4.89 -30.97 -16.23
N TRP A 162 -5.53 -30.51 -17.32
CA TRP A 162 -5.38 -31.11 -18.64
C TRP A 162 -3.90 -31.10 -19.05
N ALA A 163 -3.22 -29.95 -18.99
CA ALA A 163 -1.79 -29.85 -19.27
C ALA A 163 -0.96 -30.84 -18.43
N GLY A 164 -1.18 -30.89 -17.11
CA GLY A 164 -0.46 -31.80 -16.22
C GLY A 164 -0.70 -33.28 -16.52
N LEU A 165 -1.93 -33.69 -16.78
CA LEU A 165 -2.26 -35.09 -17.12
C LEU A 165 -1.58 -35.57 -18.39
N PHE A 166 -1.48 -34.70 -19.40
CA PHE A 166 -0.84 -35.03 -20.66
C PHE A 166 0.69 -34.98 -20.57
N SER A 167 1.26 -34.08 -19.75
CA SER A 167 2.70 -34.06 -19.50
C SER A 167 3.20 -35.36 -18.85
N VAL A 168 2.41 -36.01 -17.98
CA VAL A 168 2.75 -37.31 -17.38
C VAL A 168 2.94 -38.43 -18.43
N ILE A 169 2.24 -38.35 -19.57
CA ILE A 169 2.40 -39.30 -20.68
C ILE A 169 3.35 -38.77 -21.77
N ASN A 170 4.20 -37.79 -21.44
CA ASN A 170 5.17 -37.12 -22.30
C ASN A 170 4.54 -36.36 -23.49
N ILE A 171 3.38 -35.74 -23.26
CA ILE A 171 2.74 -34.83 -24.23
C ILE A 171 2.69 -33.43 -23.64
N ASP A 172 3.71 -32.62 -23.93
CA ASP A 172 3.85 -31.26 -23.38
C ASP A 172 3.10 -30.18 -24.19
N PHE A 173 2.59 -30.53 -25.39
CA PHE A 173 1.86 -29.63 -26.28
C PHE A 173 0.76 -28.80 -25.58
N PHE A 174 -0.01 -29.42 -24.69
CA PHE A 174 -1.10 -28.72 -23.99
C PHE A 174 -0.59 -27.75 -22.93
N GLY A 175 0.49 -28.09 -22.21
CA GLY A 175 1.15 -27.17 -21.29
C GLY A 175 1.70 -25.95 -22.04
N GLU A 176 2.47 -26.20 -23.10
CA GLU A 176 3.00 -25.16 -23.95
C GLU A 176 1.90 -24.26 -24.50
N LEU A 177 0.82 -24.84 -25.05
CA LEU A 177 -0.30 -24.09 -25.63
C LEU A 177 -1.08 -23.26 -24.60
N PHE A 178 -1.41 -23.84 -23.44
CA PHE A 178 -2.27 -23.17 -22.45
C PHE A 178 -1.53 -22.10 -21.66
N GLU A 179 -0.20 -22.18 -21.57
CA GLU A 179 0.65 -21.13 -21.00
C GLU A 179 0.95 -20.01 -22.00
N GLN A 180 0.75 -20.22 -23.31
CA GLN A 180 0.92 -19.14 -24.28
C GLN A 180 -0.07 -18.00 -24.03
N LYS A 181 0.48 -16.79 -23.86
CA LYS A 181 -0.29 -15.55 -23.66
C LYS A 181 -1.38 -15.37 -24.72
N TRP A 182 -1.09 -15.68 -25.99
CA TRP A 182 -2.05 -15.52 -27.09
C TRP A 182 -3.28 -16.44 -26.99
N PHE A 183 -3.16 -17.58 -26.32
CA PHE A 183 -4.28 -18.47 -26.00
C PHE A 183 -4.94 -18.04 -24.67
N TYR A 184 -4.11 -17.80 -23.66
CA TYR A 184 -4.51 -17.51 -22.28
C TYR A 184 -5.47 -16.32 -22.15
N TYR A 185 -5.11 -15.17 -22.73
CA TYR A 185 -5.89 -13.93 -22.61
C TYR A 185 -7.30 -14.06 -23.23
N PRO A 186 -7.45 -14.49 -24.51
CA PRO A 186 -8.78 -14.74 -25.08
C PRO A 186 -9.58 -15.82 -24.37
N ALA A 187 -8.95 -16.95 -24.01
CA ALA A 187 -9.63 -18.08 -23.40
C ALA A 187 -10.25 -17.71 -22.04
N LEU A 188 -9.50 -17.05 -21.16
CA LEU A 188 -10.02 -16.65 -19.84
C LEU A 188 -11.07 -15.54 -19.92
N ASN A 189 -10.95 -14.61 -20.87
CA ASN A 189 -11.98 -13.60 -21.08
C ASN A 189 -13.29 -14.22 -21.61
N LEU A 190 -13.19 -15.20 -22.52
CA LEU A 190 -14.35 -15.97 -22.96
C LEU A 190 -14.97 -16.77 -21.82
N ALA A 191 -14.15 -17.43 -20.99
CA ALA A 191 -14.62 -18.12 -19.79
C ALA A 191 -15.35 -17.17 -18.82
N LEU A 192 -14.80 -15.97 -18.59
CA LEU A 192 -15.44 -14.93 -17.77
C LEU A 192 -16.81 -14.53 -18.33
N ALA A 193 -16.90 -14.26 -19.63
CA ALA A 193 -18.16 -13.91 -20.27
C ALA A 193 -19.18 -15.05 -20.23
N LEU A 194 -18.76 -16.30 -20.44
CA LEU A 194 -19.62 -17.47 -20.28
C LEU A 194 -20.13 -17.60 -18.85
N GLY A 195 -19.26 -17.41 -17.86
CA GLY A 195 -19.64 -17.37 -16.45
C GLY A 195 -20.71 -16.30 -16.19
N VAL A 196 -20.46 -15.06 -16.62
CA VAL A 196 -21.43 -13.95 -16.51
C VAL A 196 -22.77 -14.30 -17.17
N ILE A 197 -22.77 -14.86 -18.38
CA ILE A 197 -24.00 -15.23 -19.09
C ILE A 197 -24.77 -16.32 -18.35
N LEU A 198 -24.07 -17.34 -17.84
CA LEU A 198 -24.68 -18.45 -17.11
C LEU A 198 -25.31 -17.96 -15.82
N ILE A 199 -24.57 -17.22 -14.99
CA ILE A 199 -25.03 -16.78 -13.68
C ILE A 199 -26.19 -15.78 -13.80
N ARG A 200 -26.16 -14.89 -14.79
CA ARG A 200 -27.26 -13.95 -15.03
C ARG A 200 -28.57 -14.65 -15.40
N ARG A 201 -28.53 -15.86 -15.96
CA ARG A 201 -29.73 -16.68 -16.20
C ARG A 201 -30.28 -17.34 -14.93
N LEU A 202 -29.49 -17.41 -13.85
CA LEU A 202 -29.83 -18.06 -12.59
C LEU A 202 -30.28 -17.04 -11.53
N SER A 203 -31.25 -16.18 -11.86
CA SER A 203 -31.72 -15.11 -10.96
C SER A 203 -32.20 -15.64 -9.60
N VAL A 204 -32.84 -16.82 -9.58
CA VAL A 204 -33.33 -17.47 -8.35
C VAL A 204 -32.21 -17.71 -7.33
N ILE A 205 -31.00 -18.06 -7.78
CA ILE A 205 -29.85 -18.32 -6.88
C ILE A 205 -29.41 -17.02 -6.22
N VAL A 206 -29.33 -15.94 -6.99
CA VAL A 206 -28.93 -14.61 -6.50
C VAL A 206 -29.90 -14.13 -5.41
N ASP A 207 -31.20 -14.29 -5.65
CA ASP A 207 -32.23 -13.90 -4.68
C ASP A 207 -32.17 -14.77 -3.42
N THR A 208 -31.93 -16.07 -3.56
CA THR A 208 -31.78 -16.99 -2.43
C THR A 208 -30.57 -16.64 -1.56
N ILE A 209 -29.40 -16.37 -2.18
CA ILE A 209 -28.19 -15.97 -1.45
C ILE A 209 -28.41 -14.65 -0.71
N LYS A 210 -29.10 -13.69 -1.34
CA LYS A 210 -29.47 -12.42 -0.71
C LYS A 210 -30.32 -12.63 0.53
N GLN A 211 -31.34 -13.49 0.46
CA GLN A 211 -32.20 -13.80 1.60
C GLN A 211 -31.41 -14.49 2.73
N LEU A 212 -30.53 -15.43 2.40
CA LEU A 212 -29.67 -16.09 3.38
C LEU A 212 -28.72 -15.09 4.06
N GLN A 213 -28.09 -14.21 3.29
CA GLN A 213 -27.21 -13.16 3.81
C GLN A 213 -27.96 -12.20 4.73
N GLN A 214 -29.15 -11.76 4.34
CA GLN A 214 -30.01 -10.92 5.17
C GLN A 214 -30.39 -11.63 6.48
N ALA A 215 -30.74 -12.92 6.43
CA ALA A 215 -31.07 -13.72 7.60
C ALA A 215 -29.88 -13.83 8.57
N LEU A 216 -28.67 -14.10 8.07
CA LEU A 216 -27.46 -14.19 8.88
C LEU A 216 -27.11 -12.84 9.52
N LEU A 217 -27.12 -11.77 8.73
CA LEU A 217 -26.80 -10.42 9.20
C LEU A 217 -27.84 -9.88 10.18
N LYS A 218 -29.08 -10.39 10.13
CA LYS A 218 -30.11 -10.06 11.11
C LYS A 218 -29.70 -10.48 12.53
N TYR A 219 -29.15 -11.68 12.69
CA TYR A 219 -28.65 -12.11 14.01
C TYR A 219 -27.33 -11.44 14.36
N LEU A 220 -26.42 -11.30 13.38
CA LEU A 220 -25.13 -10.66 13.60
C LEU A 220 -25.25 -9.19 14.01
N LEU A 221 -26.23 -8.45 13.46
CA LEU A 221 -26.45 -7.05 13.81
C LEU A 221 -26.77 -6.88 15.30
N VAL A 222 -27.61 -7.75 15.86
CA VAL A 222 -27.94 -7.71 17.30
C VAL A 222 -26.69 -7.96 18.14
N LEU A 223 -25.87 -8.94 17.76
CA LEU A 223 -24.61 -9.23 18.43
C LEU A 223 -23.63 -8.05 18.33
N LEU A 224 -23.48 -7.44 17.15
CA LEU A 224 -22.61 -6.29 16.94
C LEU A 224 -23.05 -5.10 17.80
N VAL A 225 -24.36 -4.81 17.87
CA VAL A 225 -24.89 -3.75 18.75
C VAL A 225 -24.61 -4.08 20.22
N PHE A 226 -24.77 -5.33 20.63
CA PHE A 226 -24.47 -5.75 22.00
C PHE A 226 -23.00 -5.57 22.37
N VAL A 227 -22.08 -6.05 21.54
CA VAL A 227 -20.62 -5.87 21.73
C VAL A 227 -20.28 -4.38 21.76
N SER A 228 -20.87 -3.60 20.85
CA SER A 228 -20.69 -2.16 20.78
C SER A 228 -21.18 -1.44 22.05
N VAL A 229 -22.31 -1.82 22.63
CA VAL A 229 -22.78 -1.22 23.88
C VAL A 229 -21.82 -1.56 25.03
N ILE A 230 -21.42 -2.82 25.17
CA ILE A 230 -20.53 -3.24 26.27
C ILE A 230 -19.16 -2.58 26.17
N PHE A 231 -18.59 -2.51 24.96
CA PHE A 231 -17.31 -1.84 24.75
C PHE A 231 -17.36 -0.38 25.20
N LEU A 232 -18.40 0.37 24.81
CA LEU A 232 -18.50 1.78 25.21
C LEU A 232 -18.75 1.94 26.72
N LEU A 233 -19.49 1.01 27.34
CA LEU A 233 -19.72 1.00 28.79
C LEU A 233 -18.46 0.64 29.59
N ALA A 234 -17.50 -0.08 29.00
CA ALA A 234 -16.23 -0.40 29.65
C ALA A 234 -15.27 0.80 29.69
N LEU A 235 -15.31 1.69 28.70
CA LEU A 235 -14.36 2.82 28.56
C LEU A 235 -14.29 3.76 29.77
N PRO A 236 -15.39 4.14 30.44
CA PRO A 236 -15.32 4.96 31.66
C PRO A 236 -14.55 4.31 32.81
N PHE A 237 -14.44 2.97 32.83
CA PHE A 237 -13.74 2.23 33.89
C PHE A 237 -12.27 1.96 33.53
N THR A 238 -11.97 1.73 32.25
CA THR A 238 -10.60 1.44 31.78
C THR A 238 -9.80 2.71 31.45
N GLY A 239 -10.49 3.83 31.22
CA GLY A 239 -9.88 5.03 30.63
C GLY A 239 -9.70 4.89 29.11
N LEU A 240 -9.25 5.98 28.48
CA LEU A 240 -9.08 6.06 27.04
C LEU A 240 -7.64 5.78 26.57
N SER A 241 -6.63 5.97 27.43
CA SER A 241 -5.21 5.77 27.09
C SER A 241 -4.90 4.40 26.47
N PRO A 242 -5.44 3.27 26.99
CA PRO A 242 -5.15 1.95 26.42
C PRO A 242 -5.55 1.78 24.95
N LEU A 243 -6.51 2.58 24.44
CA LEU A 243 -6.91 2.49 23.04
C LEU A 243 -5.81 2.87 22.06
N TRP A 244 -4.89 3.76 22.46
CA TRP A 244 -3.94 4.36 21.53
C TRP A 244 -2.48 4.10 21.90
N GLU A 245 -2.21 3.73 23.16
CA GLU A 245 -0.89 3.34 23.66
C GLU A 245 -0.59 1.86 23.38
N GLU A 246 -1.54 0.95 23.65
CA GLU A 246 -1.29 -0.50 23.65
C GLU A 246 -1.70 -1.22 22.35
N GLY A 247 -2.32 -0.54 21.38
CA GLY A 247 -2.75 -1.22 20.15
C GLY A 247 -3.45 -0.34 19.11
N PRO A 248 -3.97 -0.96 18.03
CA PRO A 248 -4.61 -0.24 16.93
C PRO A 248 -6.09 0.08 17.24
N GLY A 249 -6.39 0.76 18.35
CA GLY A 249 -7.77 0.98 18.82
C GLY A 249 -8.65 1.70 17.80
N SER A 250 -8.13 2.74 17.14
CA SER A 250 -8.87 3.45 16.08
C SER A 250 -9.25 2.54 14.90
N TYR A 251 -8.38 1.59 14.54
CA TYR A 251 -8.63 0.65 13.44
C TYR A 251 -9.75 -0.34 13.79
N LEU A 252 -9.73 -0.88 15.01
CA LEU A 252 -10.78 -1.81 15.48
C LEU A 252 -12.14 -1.11 15.59
N ILE A 253 -12.15 0.14 16.07
CA ILE A 253 -13.40 0.93 16.13
C ILE A 253 -13.93 1.21 14.73
N LEU A 254 -13.08 1.58 13.77
CA LEU A 254 -13.49 1.77 12.37
C LEU A 254 -14.12 0.50 11.80
N TRP A 255 -13.53 -0.68 12.06
CA TRP A 255 -14.13 -1.96 11.64
C TRP A 255 -15.46 -2.25 12.33
N MET A 256 -15.58 -1.99 13.63
CA MET A 256 -16.84 -2.14 14.34
C MET A 256 -17.94 -1.28 13.70
N GLN A 257 -17.63 0.00 13.40
CA GLN A 257 -18.55 0.91 12.72
C GLN A 257 -18.90 0.42 11.30
N ALA A 258 -17.90 -0.02 10.54
CA ALA A 258 -18.09 -0.54 9.18
C ALA A 258 -18.99 -1.80 9.19
N CYS A 259 -18.73 -2.75 10.09
CA CYS A 259 -19.55 -3.96 10.25
C CYS A 259 -20.98 -3.63 10.70
N LEU A 260 -21.15 -2.72 11.66
CA LEU A 260 -22.47 -2.25 12.10
C LEU A 260 -23.25 -1.61 10.95
N LEU A 261 -22.64 -0.67 10.23
CA LEU A 261 -23.28 0.01 9.10
C LEU A 261 -23.58 -0.96 7.95
N PHE A 262 -22.66 -1.88 7.63
CA PHE A 262 -22.87 -2.90 6.61
C PHE A 262 -24.02 -3.85 6.96
N ALA A 263 -24.06 -4.35 8.19
CA ALA A 263 -25.12 -5.21 8.68
C ALA A 263 -26.46 -4.47 8.72
N LEU A 264 -26.47 -3.20 9.17
CA LEU A 264 -27.65 -2.36 9.18
C LEU A 264 -28.23 -2.15 7.78
N ASN A 265 -27.40 -1.76 6.80
CA ASN A 265 -27.84 -1.57 5.41
C ASN A 265 -28.32 -2.86 4.74
N SER A 266 -27.72 -4.00 5.10
CA SER A 266 -28.11 -5.29 4.53
C SER A 266 -29.44 -5.80 5.08
N VAL A 267 -29.69 -5.55 6.38
CA VAL A 267 -30.94 -5.95 7.04
C VAL A 267 -32.07 -4.99 6.68
N TYR A 268 -31.81 -3.68 6.72
CA TYR A 268 -32.75 -2.62 6.40
C TYR A 268 -32.49 -2.08 4.99
N GLN A 269 -33.05 -2.75 3.98
CA GLN A 269 -32.83 -2.46 2.56
C GLN A 269 -33.57 -1.21 2.04
N GLY A 270 -34.03 -0.34 2.93
CA GLY A 270 -34.73 0.92 2.62
C GLY A 270 -36.22 0.79 2.32
N ASN A 271 -36.82 -0.39 2.45
CA ASN A 271 -38.27 -0.59 2.43
C ASN A 271 -38.83 -0.34 3.84
N ALA A 272 -39.52 0.78 4.05
CA ALA A 272 -40.06 1.14 5.36
C ALA A 272 -41.16 0.19 5.86
N ASP A 273 -41.84 -0.49 4.93
CA ASP A 273 -42.94 -1.43 5.22
C ASP A 273 -42.44 -2.78 5.76
N GLU A 274 -41.18 -3.13 5.50
CA GLU A 274 -40.57 -4.39 5.93
C GLU A 274 -39.81 -4.18 7.25
N ARG A 275 -40.48 -4.37 8.39
CA ARG A 275 -39.84 -4.34 9.71
C ARG A 275 -39.25 -5.71 10.04
N PRO A 276 -37.92 -5.89 10.04
CA PRO A 276 -37.32 -7.23 10.18
C PRO A 276 -37.37 -7.77 11.61
N TYR A 277 -37.56 -6.91 12.61
CA TYR A 277 -37.46 -7.25 14.03
C TYR A 277 -38.74 -6.92 14.81
N SER A 278 -38.90 -7.59 15.96
CA SER A 278 -39.90 -7.19 16.95
C SER A 278 -39.59 -5.78 17.48
N PRO A 279 -40.60 -5.05 18.02
CA PRO A 279 -40.41 -3.67 18.48
C PRO A 279 -39.30 -3.51 19.53
N PHE A 280 -39.09 -4.52 20.39
CA PHE A 280 -38.03 -4.50 21.41
C PHE A 280 -36.63 -4.55 20.80
N ILE A 281 -36.37 -5.51 19.90
CA ILE A 281 -35.07 -5.65 19.24
C ILE A 281 -34.83 -4.46 18.30
N HIS A 282 -35.89 -3.98 17.64
CA HIS A 282 -35.81 -2.77 16.83
C HIS A 282 -35.30 -1.59 17.66
N ARG A 283 -35.84 -1.35 18.86
CA ARG A 283 -35.39 -0.31 19.80
C ARG A 283 -33.97 -0.54 20.31
N PHE A 284 -33.57 -1.79 20.55
CA PHE A 284 -32.17 -2.09 20.91
C PHE A 284 -31.19 -1.66 19.81
N ILE A 285 -31.55 -1.81 18.53
CA ILE A 285 -30.74 -1.34 17.40
C ILE A 285 -30.60 0.20 17.38
N TYR A 286 -31.58 0.96 17.92
CA TYR A 286 -31.43 2.43 18.03
C TYR A 286 -30.24 2.80 18.88
N LEU A 287 -30.01 2.07 19.98
CA LEU A 287 -28.85 2.32 20.84
C LEU A 287 -27.58 2.17 20.02
N GLY A 288 -27.45 1.09 19.24
CA GLY A 288 -26.31 0.90 18.33
C GLY A 288 -26.10 2.07 17.36
N ILE A 289 -27.17 2.57 16.74
CA ILE A 289 -27.09 3.70 15.80
C ILE A 289 -26.69 5.00 16.51
N LEU A 290 -27.27 5.26 17.69
CA LEU A 290 -26.97 6.45 18.49
C LEU A 290 -25.53 6.46 19.05
N LEU A 291 -24.91 5.28 19.17
CA LEU A 291 -23.51 5.16 19.60
C LEU A 291 -22.51 5.41 18.45
N LEU A 292 -22.91 5.24 17.18
CA LEU A 292 -22.02 5.41 16.04
C LEU A 292 -21.30 6.78 16.00
N PRO A 293 -21.94 7.93 16.32
CA PRO A 293 -21.24 9.22 16.33
C PRO A 293 -20.17 9.31 17.42
N VAL A 294 -20.39 8.66 18.56
CA VAL A 294 -19.42 8.60 19.66
C VAL A 294 -18.16 7.87 19.20
N TYR A 295 -18.33 6.72 18.52
CA TYR A 295 -17.22 6.00 17.89
C TYR A 295 -16.47 6.84 16.87
N SER A 296 -17.18 7.58 16.02
CA SER A 296 -16.55 8.50 15.08
C SER A 296 -15.74 9.58 15.79
N GLY A 297 -16.21 10.10 16.93
CA GLY A 297 -15.45 11.05 17.75
C GLY A 297 -14.15 10.46 18.30
N LEU A 298 -14.22 9.24 18.85
CA LEU A 298 -13.05 8.53 19.39
C LEU A 298 -12.00 8.24 18.30
N VAL A 299 -12.44 7.80 17.12
CA VAL A 299 -11.53 7.57 15.99
C VAL A 299 -10.91 8.85 15.49
N PHE A 300 -11.70 9.93 15.37
CA PHE A 300 -11.18 11.23 14.93
C PHE A 300 -10.06 11.71 15.84
N TYR A 301 -10.27 11.63 17.15
CA TYR A 301 -9.26 11.99 18.14
C TYR A 301 -7.99 11.14 18.00
N GLY A 302 -8.13 9.82 17.85
CA GLY A 302 -6.98 8.94 17.65
C GLY A 302 -6.22 9.21 16.35
N LEU A 303 -6.92 9.50 15.25
CA LEU A 303 -6.30 9.86 13.97
C LEU A 303 -5.61 11.22 14.03
N SER A 304 -6.21 12.22 14.68
CA SER A 304 -5.61 13.55 14.82
C SER A 304 -4.32 13.51 15.62
N LEU A 305 -4.26 12.72 16.71
CA LEU A 305 -3.03 12.53 17.49
C LEU A 305 -1.89 11.98 16.62
N ARG A 306 -2.17 11.01 15.76
CA ARG A 306 -1.13 10.42 14.88
C ARG A 306 -0.70 11.36 13.77
N VAL A 307 -1.59 12.22 13.29
CA VAL A 307 -1.24 13.29 12.33
C VAL A 307 -0.38 14.35 12.99
N GLU A 308 -0.67 14.73 14.23
CA GLU A 308 0.14 15.69 14.99
C GLU A 308 1.55 15.14 15.24
N GLN A 309 1.64 13.89 15.74
CA GLN A 309 2.89 13.22 16.07
C GLN A 309 3.77 12.97 14.83
N TYR A 310 3.21 12.43 13.75
CA TYR A 310 3.99 11.90 12.63
C TYR A 310 3.73 12.59 11.28
N GLY A 311 2.92 13.65 11.25
CA GLY A 311 2.52 14.33 10.02
C GLY A 311 1.53 13.52 9.16
N TRP A 312 1.17 14.07 8.00
CA TRP A 312 0.31 13.39 7.05
C TRP A 312 1.06 12.28 6.31
N SER A 313 0.37 11.17 6.08
CA SER A 313 0.83 10.06 5.23
C SER A 313 -0.32 9.59 4.35
N VAL A 314 -0.01 8.88 3.26
CA VAL A 314 -1.03 8.31 2.36
C VAL A 314 -2.01 7.42 3.14
N SER A 315 -1.51 6.61 4.08
CA SER A 315 -2.34 5.75 4.93
C SER A 315 -3.25 6.53 5.88
N ARG A 316 -2.77 7.65 6.45
CA ARG A 316 -3.58 8.53 7.32
C ARG A 316 -4.66 9.27 6.53
N TYR A 317 -4.37 9.71 5.30
CA TYR A 317 -5.40 10.26 4.41
C TYR A 317 -6.50 9.24 4.10
N TRP A 318 -6.12 8.00 3.77
CA TRP A 318 -7.10 6.92 3.59
C TRP A 318 -7.91 6.66 4.86
N GLY A 319 -7.26 6.63 6.02
CA GLY A 319 -7.91 6.51 7.33
C GLY A 319 -8.95 7.62 7.57
N MET A 320 -8.60 8.87 7.25
CA MET A 320 -9.50 10.02 7.37
C MET A 320 -10.65 9.97 6.36
N ILE A 321 -10.42 9.52 5.13
CA ILE A 321 -11.48 9.31 4.14
C ILE A 321 -12.46 8.26 4.66
N VAL A 322 -11.97 7.08 5.09
CA VAL A 322 -12.82 6.01 5.62
C VAL A 322 -13.61 6.50 6.84
N TRP A 323 -12.93 7.15 7.79
CA TRP A 323 -13.57 7.77 8.94
C TRP A 323 -14.67 8.76 8.52
N MET A 324 -14.40 9.65 7.57
CA MET A 324 -15.37 10.63 7.07
C MET A 324 -16.62 9.94 6.53
N PHE A 325 -16.47 8.87 5.74
CA PHE A 325 -17.62 8.10 5.23
C PHE A 325 -18.45 7.51 6.38
N LEU A 326 -17.81 6.84 7.34
CA LEU A 326 -18.51 6.22 8.47
C LEU A 326 -19.17 7.27 9.37
N ALA A 327 -18.51 8.41 9.61
CA ALA A 327 -19.06 9.53 10.37
C ALA A 327 -20.27 10.16 9.68
N LEU A 328 -20.21 10.37 8.36
CA LEU A 328 -21.35 10.92 7.60
C LEU A 328 -22.54 9.95 7.58
N PHE A 329 -22.31 8.65 7.41
CA PHE A 329 -23.37 7.64 7.54
C PHE A 329 -24.00 7.67 8.93
N SER A 330 -23.16 7.66 9.95
CA SER A 330 -23.55 7.71 11.36
C SER A 330 -24.42 8.93 11.68
N LEU A 331 -23.94 10.13 11.36
CA LEU A 331 -24.68 11.38 11.55
C LEU A 331 -25.98 11.41 10.73
N GLY A 332 -25.93 10.93 9.50
CA GLY A 332 -27.12 10.81 8.66
C GLY A 332 -28.19 9.95 9.33
N TYR A 333 -27.84 8.76 9.80
CA TYR A 333 -28.81 7.83 10.38
C TYR A 333 -29.37 8.34 11.71
N VAL A 334 -28.55 8.96 12.56
CA VAL A 334 -29.04 9.64 13.76
C VAL A 334 -29.97 10.80 13.41
N THR A 335 -29.68 11.55 12.35
CA THR A 335 -30.57 12.62 11.86
C THR A 335 -31.92 12.05 11.37
N CYS A 336 -31.91 10.88 10.73
CA CYS A 336 -33.15 10.18 10.37
C CYS A 336 -33.97 9.77 11.58
N ILE A 337 -33.34 9.26 12.64
CA ILE A 337 -34.01 8.96 13.91
C ILE A 337 -34.58 10.24 14.53
N ALA A 338 -33.82 11.33 14.57
CA ALA A 338 -34.28 12.60 15.12
C ALA A 338 -35.49 13.17 14.35
N ARG A 339 -35.50 13.03 13.02
CA ARG A 339 -36.54 13.59 12.14
C ARG A 339 -37.79 12.71 11.99
N TYR A 340 -37.61 11.40 11.85
CA TYR A 340 -38.68 10.45 11.52
C TYR A 340 -39.01 9.48 12.67
N ARG A 341 -38.31 9.57 13.81
CA ARG A 341 -38.51 8.72 15.00
C ARG A 341 -38.52 7.23 14.64
N ASP A 342 -39.63 6.54 14.94
CA ASP A 342 -39.76 5.11 14.74
C ASP A 342 -39.75 4.69 13.25
N ASP A 343 -39.92 5.64 12.33
CA ASP A 343 -39.94 5.43 10.88
C ASP A 343 -38.65 5.91 10.17
N TRP A 344 -37.53 6.01 10.89
CA TRP A 344 -36.21 6.41 10.35
C TRP A 344 -35.75 5.63 9.11
N ILE A 345 -36.25 4.39 8.92
CA ILE A 345 -35.98 3.54 7.75
C ILE A 345 -36.37 4.28 6.45
N ALA A 346 -37.42 5.10 6.46
CA ALA A 346 -37.86 5.88 5.31
C ALA A 346 -36.81 6.90 4.82
N GLY A 347 -35.92 7.34 5.71
CA GLY A 347 -34.85 8.29 5.39
C GLY A 347 -33.54 7.64 4.93
N LEU A 348 -33.31 6.36 5.25
CA LEU A 348 -32.05 5.65 4.96
C LEU A 348 -31.69 5.66 3.49
N GLY A 349 -32.68 5.39 2.63
CA GLY A 349 -32.46 5.33 1.19
C GLY A 349 -31.86 6.62 0.64
N ARG A 350 -32.30 7.79 1.13
CA ARG A 350 -31.78 9.09 0.69
C ARG A 350 -30.33 9.28 1.08
N ILE A 351 -29.96 8.92 2.32
CA ILE A 351 -28.58 9.02 2.81
C ILE A 351 -27.68 8.10 2.00
N ASN A 352 -28.08 6.84 1.81
CA ASN A 352 -27.28 5.87 1.08
C ASN A 352 -27.04 6.27 -0.38
N VAL A 353 -28.04 6.85 -1.03
CA VAL A 353 -27.91 7.41 -2.37
C VAL A 353 -26.93 8.57 -2.39
N ALA A 354 -27.05 9.52 -1.45
CA ALA A 354 -26.15 10.66 -1.34
C ALA A 354 -24.70 10.22 -1.07
N MET A 355 -24.50 9.26 -0.16
CA MET A 355 -23.18 8.70 0.15
C MET A 355 -22.59 7.94 -1.04
N GLY A 356 -23.41 7.32 -1.89
CA GLY A 356 -22.95 6.70 -3.13
C GLY A 356 -22.42 7.71 -4.15
N TRP A 357 -23.06 8.88 -4.29
CA TRP A 357 -22.55 9.99 -5.11
C TRP A 357 -21.28 10.59 -4.52
N LEU A 358 -21.23 10.79 -3.19
CA LEU A 358 -20.04 11.27 -2.51
C LEU A 358 -18.86 10.31 -2.69
N LEU A 359 -19.10 9.00 -2.61
CA LEU A 359 -18.06 7.99 -2.86
C LEU A 359 -17.50 8.11 -4.27
N MET A 360 -18.37 8.19 -5.29
CA MET A 360 -17.90 8.37 -6.67
C MET A 360 -17.10 9.66 -6.83
N LEU A 361 -17.53 10.76 -6.23
CA LEU A 361 -16.81 12.03 -6.25
C LEU A 361 -15.42 11.90 -5.62
N VAL A 362 -15.30 11.28 -4.43
CA VAL A 362 -14.02 11.09 -3.76
C VAL A 362 -13.10 10.17 -4.57
N MET A 363 -13.61 9.07 -5.14
CA MET A 363 -12.80 8.18 -5.98
C MET A 363 -12.28 8.90 -7.24
N VAL A 364 -13.07 9.81 -7.83
CA VAL A 364 -12.61 10.66 -8.93
C VAL A 364 -11.52 11.61 -8.46
N LEU A 365 -11.71 12.31 -7.34
CA LEU A 365 -10.75 13.30 -6.83
C LEU A 365 -9.40 12.69 -6.45
N VAL A 366 -9.39 11.53 -5.80
CA VAL A 366 -8.15 10.86 -5.35
C VAL A 366 -7.31 10.33 -6.52
N ASN A 367 -7.95 10.00 -7.66
CA ASN A 367 -7.27 9.61 -8.89
C ASN A 367 -7.03 10.78 -9.85
N SER A 368 -7.17 12.03 -9.38
CA SER A 368 -6.99 13.23 -10.18
C SER A 368 -5.96 14.16 -9.54
N PRO A 369 -5.43 15.16 -10.27
CA PRO A 369 -4.48 16.13 -9.71
C PRO A 369 -5.06 16.99 -8.59
N PHE A 370 -6.37 16.98 -8.36
CA PHE A 370 -7.01 17.82 -7.35
C PHE A 370 -6.84 17.29 -5.92
N ALA A 371 -6.82 15.97 -5.73
CA ALA A 371 -6.68 15.36 -4.41
C ALA A 371 -5.73 14.15 -4.42
N ASP A 372 -4.63 14.25 -5.17
CA ASP A 372 -3.58 13.24 -5.15
C ASP A 372 -2.95 13.16 -3.75
N LEU A 373 -3.31 12.11 -3.01
CA LEU A 373 -2.86 11.90 -1.63
C LEU A 373 -1.34 11.79 -1.51
N ARG A 374 -0.64 11.35 -2.57
CA ARG A 374 0.82 11.27 -2.59
C ARG A 374 1.44 12.66 -2.59
N LYS A 375 0.89 13.57 -3.41
CA LYS A 375 1.33 14.96 -3.47
C LYS A 375 1.08 15.67 -2.15
N LEU A 376 -0.14 15.57 -1.60
CA LEU A 376 -0.47 16.16 -0.30
C LEU A 376 0.44 15.65 0.83
N THR A 377 0.80 14.37 0.78
CA THR A 377 1.74 13.77 1.73
C THR A 377 3.15 14.32 1.56
N ALA A 378 3.66 14.38 0.33
CA ALA A 378 4.99 14.92 0.04
C ALA A 378 5.11 16.38 0.52
N ASP A 379 4.12 17.22 0.18
CA ASP A 379 4.06 18.62 0.57
C ASP A 379 4.04 18.77 2.11
N SER A 380 3.24 17.95 2.80
CA SER A 380 3.15 17.98 4.27
C SER A 380 4.45 17.53 4.95
N GLN A 381 5.11 16.48 4.44
CA GLN A 381 6.35 15.98 5.03
C GLN A 381 7.50 16.95 4.77
N LEU A 382 7.56 17.52 3.58
CA LEU A 382 8.55 18.53 3.24
C LEU A 382 8.41 19.78 4.13
N ALA A 383 7.20 20.28 4.33
CA ALA A 383 6.96 21.42 5.23
C ALA A 383 7.40 21.15 6.68
N ARG A 384 7.34 19.90 7.16
CA ARG A 384 7.84 19.52 8.49
C ARG A 384 9.36 19.52 8.57
N ILE A 385 10.02 19.03 7.52
CA ILE A 385 11.47 19.06 7.40
C ILE A 385 11.96 20.51 7.36
N GLU A 386 11.37 21.35 6.50
CA GLU A 386 11.75 22.75 6.34
C GLU A 386 11.46 23.61 7.59
N SER A 387 10.46 23.24 8.40
CA SER A 387 10.18 23.90 9.67
C SER A 387 10.99 23.35 10.85
N GLY A 388 11.88 22.37 10.63
CA GLY A 388 12.71 21.76 11.67
C GLY A 388 11.95 20.88 12.65
N GLN A 389 10.71 20.48 12.34
CA GLN A 389 9.94 19.52 13.15
C GLN A 389 10.44 18.08 12.99
N THR A 390 11.13 17.81 11.88
CA THR A 390 11.78 16.53 11.59
C THR A 390 13.26 16.80 11.36
N ASP A 391 14.14 16.10 12.07
CA ASP A 391 15.58 16.20 11.84
C ASP A 391 15.94 15.65 10.44
N LEU A 392 16.97 16.21 9.82
CA LEU A 392 17.51 15.76 8.54
C LEU A 392 18.00 14.30 8.59
N GLN A 393 18.42 13.81 9.76
CA GLN A 393 18.83 12.42 9.95
C GLN A 393 17.64 11.45 9.93
N ASP A 394 16.50 11.89 10.49
CA ASP A 394 15.26 11.14 10.67
C ASP A 394 14.37 11.08 9.41
N ILE A 395 14.81 11.64 8.29
CA ILE A 395 14.02 11.61 7.05
C ILE A 395 13.84 10.17 6.58
N ASP A 396 12.57 9.74 6.45
CA ASP A 396 12.19 8.45 5.86
C ASP A 396 12.31 8.49 4.33
N ILE A 397 13.55 8.49 3.84
CA ILE A 397 13.89 8.50 2.41
C ILE A 397 13.22 7.32 1.66
N PRO A 398 13.21 6.07 2.19
CA PRO A 398 12.50 4.96 1.53
C PRO A 398 11.01 5.22 1.31
N TYR A 399 10.34 5.93 2.21
CA TYR A 399 8.94 6.31 2.04
C TYR A 399 8.73 7.23 0.84
N PHE A 400 9.53 8.30 0.72
CA PHE A 400 9.49 9.18 -0.45
C PHE A 400 9.82 8.42 -1.75
N ALA A 401 10.85 7.58 -1.72
CA ALA A 401 11.33 6.86 -2.90
C ALA A 401 10.30 5.87 -3.45
N ASN A 402 9.69 5.08 -2.56
CA ASN A 402 8.92 3.89 -2.94
C ASN A 402 7.40 4.07 -2.84
N GLN A 403 6.90 4.96 -1.98
CA GLN A 403 5.45 5.09 -1.71
C GLN A 403 4.79 6.30 -2.38
N LEU A 404 5.56 7.35 -2.71
CA LEU A 404 4.99 8.62 -3.19
C LEU A 404 5.11 8.84 -4.70
N ALA A 405 5.78 7.94 -5.44
CA ALA A 405 5.97 8.02 -6.89
C ALA A 405 6.59 9.37 -7.34
N LEU A 406 6.15 9.96 -8.46
CA LEU A 406 6.70 11.24 -8.96
C LEU A 406 6.72 12.36 -7.90
N PRO A 407 5.67 12.61 -7.09
CA PRO A 407 5.75 13.58 -5.99
C PRO A 407 6.89 13.32 -5.00
N GLY A 408 7.16 12.05 -4.68
CA GLY A 408 8.29 11.67 -3.82
C GLY A 408 9.64 11.95 -4.47
N TYR A 409 9.75 11.70 -5.77
CA TYR A 409 10.96 11.99 -6.54
C TYR A 409 11.26 13.48 -6.55
N LEU A 410 10.26 14.31 -6.83
CA LEU A 410 10.41 15.77 -6.81
C LEU A 410 10.80 16.29 -5.43
N ALA A 411 10.24 15.72 -4.35
CA ALA A 411 10.61 16.08 -2.99
C ALA A 411 12.07 15.71 -2.66
N ILE A 412 12.54 14.53 -3.08
CA ILE A 412 13.95 14.12 -2.91
C ILE A 412 14.88 15.05 -3.68
N GLU A 413 14.55 15.39 -4.93
CA GLU A 413 15.35 16.34 -5.73
C GLU A 413 15.41 17.73 -5.10
N HIS A 414 14.29 18.21 -4.54
CA HIS A 414 14.26 19.47 -3.79
C HIS A 414 15.13 19.42 -2.53
N LEU A 415 15.09 18.31 -1.77
CA LEU A 415 15.94 18.13 -0.59
C LEU A 415 17.43 18.09 -0.96
N LYS A 416 17.80 17.44 -2.07
CA LYS A 416 19.19 17.45 -2.58
C LYS A 416 19.66 18.86 -2.91
N GLN A 417 18.83 19.64 -3.61
CA GLN A 417 19.18 21.01 -3.98
C GLN A 417 19.29 21.94 -2.77
N THR A 418 18.48 21.70 -1.73
CA THR A 418 18.42 22.57 -0.54
C THR A 418 19.51 22.24 0.48
N TYR A 419 19.75 20.96 0.76
CA TYR A 419 20.61 20.51 1.85
C TYR A 419 21.87 19.74 1.39
N GLY A 420 21.95 19.35 0.11
CA GLY A 420 23.00 18.44 -0.36
C GLY A 420 24.42 18.97 -0.17
N ASP A 421 24.63 20.27 -0.38
CA ASP A 421 25.95 20.90 -0.23
C ASP A 421 26.38 21.04 1.24
N SER A 422 25.42 21.19 2.16
CA SER A 422 25.70 21.37 3.59
C SER A 422 25.76 20.05 4.37
N HIS A 423 25.12 18.99 3.84
CA HIS A 423 25.00 17.68 4.48
C HIS A 423 25.35 16.58 3.46
N PRO A 424 26.64 16.31 3.24
CA PRO A 424 27.07 15.40 2.16
C PRO A 424 26.65 13.94 2.39
N THR A 425 26.54 13.48 3.64
CA THR A 425 25.98 12.14 3.96
C THR A 425 24.50 12.05 3.61
N LEU A 426 23.71 13.10 3.84
CA LEU A 426 22.32 13.18 3.42
C LEU A 426 22.21 13.19 1.89
N ALA A 427 23.05 13.97 1.20
CA ALA A 427 23.11 14.00 -0.26
C ALA A 427 23.34 12.60 -0.85
N LEU A 428 24.28 11.84 -0.26
CA LEU A 428 24.57 10.46 -0.61
C LEU A 428 23.35 9.55 -0.39
N ARG A 429 22.69 9.60 0.77
CA ARG A 429 21.47 8.81 1.02
C ARG A 429 20.36 9.11 0.01
N LEU A 430 20.14 10.40 -0.27
CA LEU A 430 19.12 10.87 -1.22
C LEU A 430 19.44 10.46 -2.67
N SER A 431 20.72 10.46 -3.07
CA SER A 431 21.13 10.02 -4.40
C SER A 431 20.94 8.52 -4.58
N ARG A 432 21.22 7.74 -3.53
CA ARG A 432 21.04 6.27 -3.52
C ARG A 432 19.60 5.80 -3.31
N ALA A 433 18.67 6.71 -3.03
CA ALA A 433 17.24 6.42 -2.90
C ALA A 433 16.67 5.80 -4.19
N TYR A 434 17.09 6.31 -5.35
CA TYR A 434 16.71 5.83 -6.67
C TYR A 434 17.89 5.11 -7.32
N GLN A 435 18.09 3.84 -6.97
CA GLN A 435 19.21 2.99 -7.42
C GLN A 435 19.26 2.71 -8.94
N GLU A 436 18.27 3.16 -9.71
CA GLU A 436 18.10 2.76 -11.12
C GLU A 436 18.85 3.65 -12.11
N ASN A 437 19.18 4.88 -11.74
CA ASN A 437 20.02 5.71 -12.59
C ASN A 437 21.46 5.45 -12.18
N ALA A 438 22.26 4.88 -13.09
CA ALA A 438 23.71 4.87 -12.93
C ALA A 438 24.17 6.33 -12.80
N ILE A 439 24.48 6.73 -11.57
CA ILE A 439 25.20 7.97 -11.33
C ILE A 439 26.53 7.81 -12.08
N GLU A 440 26.95 8.86 -12.79
CA GLU A 440 28.23 8.82 -13.50
C GLU A 440 29.34 8.46 -12.50
N PRO A 441 30.23 7.48 -12.80
CA PRO A 441 31.15 6.93 -11.80
C PRO A 441 32.02 7.99 -11.10
N GLU A 442 32.43 9.04 -11.81
CA GLU A 442 33.16 10.14 -11.19
C GLU A 442 32.30 10.98 -10.23
N GLN A 443 31.05 11.28 -10.60
CA GLN A 443 30.13 11.99 -9.70
C GLN A 443 29.80 11.16 -8.46
N ASP A 444 29.60 9.86 -8.63
CA ASP A 444 29.32 8.95 -7.51
C ASP A 444 30.52 8.87 -6.56
N ARG A 445 31.72 8.75 -7.12
CA ARG A 445 32.98 8.81 -6.36
C ARG A 445 33.10 10.09 -5.56
N LEU A 446 32.87 11.25 -6.19
CA LEU A 446 32.91 12.55 -5.52
C LEU A 446 31.88 12.64 -4.37
N MET A 447 30.66 12.14 -4.56
CA MET A 447 29.63 12.13 -3.51
C MET A 447 30.04 11.27 -2.31
N VAL A 448 30.52 10.05 -2.56
CA VAL A 448 30.97 9.14 -1.50
C VAL A 448 32.14 9.76 -0.74
N VAL A 449 33.16 10.24 -1.45
CA VAL A 449 34.36 10.84 -0.84
C VAL A 449 34.01 12.08 -0.03
N ASN A 450 33.16 12.97 -0.54
CA ASN A 450 32.74 14.18 0.18
C ASN A 450 31.87 13.89 1.41
N SER A 451 31.25 12.71 1.48
CA SER A 451 30.46 12.28 2.64
C SER A 451 31.31 11.80 3.81
N ILE A 452 32.62 11.61 3.60
CA ILE A 452 33.57 11.18 4.63
C ILE A 452 34.07 12.41 5.40
N GLU A 453 33.76 12.45 6.69
CA GLU A 453 34.26 13.47 7.61
C GLU A 453 35.62 13.03 8.18
N CYS A 454 36.68 13.76 7.82
CA CYS A 454 38.02 13.54 8.36
C CYS A 454 38.15 14.17 9.75
N LEU A 455 38.50 13.37 10.75
CA LEU A 455 38.71 13.79 12.14
C LEU A 455 40.22 13.91 12.44
N ASN A 456 40.61 14.70 13.45
CA ASN A 456 42.02 14.88 13.89
C ASN A 456 42.98 15.40 12.79
N ASP A 457 42.61 16.47 12.06
CA ASP A 457 43.43 17.04 10.98
C ASP A 457 43.90 16.00 9.94
N CYS A 458 43.09 14.94 9.74
CA CYS A 458 43.36 13.88 8.80
C CYS A 458 43.35 14.41 7.36
N GLU A 459 44.47 14.25 6.64
CA GLU A 459 44.58 14.48 5.21
C GLU A 459 44.47 13.14 4.45
N MET A 460 43.29 12.82 3.94
CA MET A 460 43.07 11.59 3.18
C MET A 460 43.88 11.59 1.86
N PRO A 461 44.79 10.62 1.65
CA PRO A 461 45.51 10.50 0.38
C PRO A 461 44.57 10.19 -0.78
N SER A 462 44.83 10.77 -1.96
CA SER A 462 43.99 10.55 -3.15
C SER A 462 43.91 9.07 -3.56
N GLU A 463 45.00 8.32 -3.42
CA GLU A 463 45.08 6.89 -3.71
C GLU A 463 44.22 6.04 -2.74
N LEU A 464 44.07 6.51 -1.50
CA LEU A 464 43.24 5.84 -0.49
C LEU A 464 41.76 6.06 -0.77
N ALA A 465 41.38 7.25 -1.24
CA ALA A 465 40.00 7.59 -1.57
C ALA A 465 39.38 6.62 -2.61
N ASP A 466 40.17 6.19 -3.60
CA ASP A 466 39.74 5.22 -4.62
C ASP A 466 39.45 3.85 -4.00
N VAL A 467 40.34 3.39 -3.12
CA VAL A 467 40.21 2.09 -2.44
C VAL A 467 39.04 2.09 -1.45
N ILE A 468 38.79 3.21 -0.76
CA ILE A 468 37.62 3.40 0.10
C ILE A 468 36.34 3.36 -0.72
N TYR A 469 36.28 4.11 -1.83
CA TYR A 469 35.12 4.13 -2.72
C TYR A 469 34.79 2.72 -3.25
N ASP A 470 35.79 2.01 -3.78
CA ASP A 470 35.62 0.65 -4.29
C ASP A 470 35.16 -0.33 -3.20
N ASN A 471 35.57 -0.13 -1.94
CA ASN A 471 35.13 -1.00 -0.85
C ASN A 471 33.71 -0.69 -0.39
N LEU A 472 33.38 0.58 -0.17
CA LEU A 472 32.07 1.02 0.29
C LEU A 472 30.96 0.70 -0.72
N THR A 473 31.24 0.86 -2.01
CA THR A 473 30.25 0.60 -3.07
C THR A 473 29.95 -0.88 -3.30
N LYS A 474 30.73 -1.81 -2.73
CA LYS A 474 30.36 -3.24 -2.68
C LYS A 474 29.06 -3.46 -1.91
N SER A 475 28.76 -2.63 -0.90
CA SER A 475 27.56 -2.71 -0.09
C SER A 475 26.73 -1.43 -0.19
N ASN A 476 26.01 -1.28 -1.31
CA ASN A 476 25.06 -0.18 -1.50
C ASN A 476 23.96 -0.10 -0.42
N TYR A 477 23.72 -1.18 0.31
CA TYR A 477 22.77 -1.21 1.42
C TYR A 477 23.24 -0.35 2.60
N LEU A 478 24.52 -0.47 3.00
CA LEU A 478 25.07 0.31 4.11
C LEU A 478 25.11 1.80 3.78
N LEU A 479 25.53 2.15 2.57
CA LEU A 479 25.54 3.55 2.11
C LEU A 479 24.16 4.21 2.10
N ARG A 480 23.07 3.45 1.90
CA ARG A 480 21.71 3.99 1.97
C ARG A 480 21.27 4.34 3.39
N GLN A 481 21.90 3.74 4.39
CA GLN A 481 21.57 3.89 5.81
C GLN A 481 22.62 4.68 6.58
N ALA A 482 23.72 5.05 5.92
CA ALA A 482 24.83 5.77 6.53
C ALA A 482 24.39 7.14 7.03
N GLU A 483 24.37 7.33 8.35
CA GLU A 483 24.08 8.63 8.97
C GLU A 483 25.34 9.49 8.99
N HIS A 484 26.45 8.85 9.37
CA HIS A 484 27.77 9.45 9.44
C HIS A 484 28.83 8.49 8.91
N ILE A 485 29.84 9.06 8.25
CA ILE A 485 31.02 8.33 7.80
C ILE A 485 32.22 9.11 8.27
N TYR A 486 33.04 8.51 9.11
CA TYR A 486 34.20 9.12 9.74
C TYR A 486 35.48 8.46 9.23
N LEU A 487 36.52 9.27 9.07
CA LEU A 487 37.88 8.79 8.83
C LEU A 487 38.81 9.32 9.92
N LEU A 488 39.59 8.43 10.50
CA LEU A 488 40.52 8.75 11.58
C LEU A 488 41.92 8.22 11.25
N ALA A 489 42.92 9.10 11.35
CA ALA A 489 44.32 8.70 11.30
C ALA A 489 44.70 7.97 12.59
N VAL A 490 45.24 6.75 12.47
CA VAL A 490 45.63 5.87 13.58
C VAL A 490 46.96 5.20 13.29
N ASP A 491 47.61 4.68 14.33
CA ASP A 491 48.84 3.87 14.24
C ASP A 491 48.71 2.70 15.23
N PRO A 492 47.97 1.64 14.85
CA PRO A 492 47.66 0.55 15.75
C PRO A 492 48.82 -0.42 15.98
N ASP A 493 49.80 -0.50 15.06
CA ASP A 493 50.96 -1.39 15.18
C ASP A 493 52.21 -0.68 15.74
N GLY A 494 52.17 0.65 15.87
CA GLY A 494 53.21 1.47 16.47
C GLY A 494 54.44 1.59 15.57
N ASP A 495 54.28 1.41 14.26
CA ASP A 495 55.36 1.48 13.29
C ASP A 495 55.68 2.93 12.86
N ASN A 496 54.95 3.91 13.40
CA ASN A 496 55.08 5.33 13.16
C ASN A 496 54.69 5.73 11.71
N GLN A 497 54.00 4.85 10.97
CA GLN A 497 53.29 5.15 9.75
C GLN A 497 51.82 5.42 10.06
N THR A 498 51.19 6.28 9.26
CA THR A 498 49.78 6.62 9.43
C THR A 498 48.90 5.63 8.68
N ASP A 499 48.11 4.88 9.43
CA ASP A 499 46.99 4.08 8.94
C ASP A 499 45.67 4.85 9.09
N TYR A 500 44.60 4.36 8.45
CA TYR A 500 43.31 5.04 8.46
C TYR A 500 42.18 4.11 8.87
N LEU A 501 41.46 4.49 9.92
CA LEU A 501 40.25 3.80 10.37
C LEU A 501 39.02 4.51 9.79
N LEU A 502 38.29 3.83 8.91
CA LEU A 502 37.00 4.26 8.39
C LEU A 502 35.90 3.68 9.27
N MET A 503 34.95 4.51 9.71
CA MET A 503 33.77 4.09 10.48
C MET A 503 32.51 4.60 9.81
N LEU A 504 31.57 3.70 9.53
CA LEU A 504 30.26 4.02 8.98
C LEU A 504 29.20 3.73 10.05
N GLU A 505 28.51 4.78 10.49
CA GLU A 505 27.45 4.69 11.50
C GLU A 505 26.08 4.64 10.82
N THR A 506 25.26 3.69 11.24
CA THR A 506 23.84 3.60 10.91
C THR A 506 23.03 3.56 12.20
N ASN A 507 21.70 3.67 12.08
CA ASN A 507 20.77 3.52 13.20
C ASN A 507 20.89 2.20 14.02
N TYR A 508 21.48 1.14 13.46
CA TYR A 508 21.46 -0.19 14.08
C TYR A 508 22.85 -0.79 14.31
N LEU A 509 23.85 -0.36 13.55
CA LEU A 509 25.21 -0.87 13.59
C LEU A 509 26.23 0.20 13.23
N VAL A 510 27.45 -0.01 13.70
CA VAL A 510 28.66 0.66 13.23
C VAL A 510 29.48 -0.38 12.47
N ASP A 511 29.82 -0.08 11.23
CA ASP A 511 30.77 -0.85 10.44
C ASP A 511 32.12 -0.12 10.47
N ALA A 512 33.23 -0.87 10.54
CA ALA A 512 34.56 -0.26 10.53
C ALA A 512 35.58 -1.08 9.76
N THR A 513 36.43 -0.38 9.03
CA THR A 513 37.48 -0.95 8.20
C THR A 513 38.77 -0.19 8.45
N LEU A 514 39.85 -0.91 8.77
CA LEU A 514 41.18 -0.35 8.88
C LEU A 514 41.89 -0.45 7.53
N TYR A 515 42.45 0.66 7.06
CA TYR A 515 43.24 0.71 5.84
C TYR A 515 44.71 0.87 6.19
N ILE A 516 45.50 -0.11 5.79
CA ILE A 516 46.95 -0.13 6.04
C ILE A 516 47.74 0.02 4.76
N ARG A 517 48.94 0.61 4.84
CA ARG A 517 49.82 0.77 3.67
C ARG A 517 50.89 -0.32 3.60
N ARG A 518 50.98 -1.03 2.47
CA ARG A 518 52.05 -2.00 2.20
C ARG A 518 52.55 -1.90 0.76
N ASN A 519 53.88 -1.82 0.56
CA ASN A 519 54.51 -1.72 -0.76
C ASN A 519 53.87 -0.65 -1.67
N SER A 520 53.60 0.53 -1.11
CA SER A 520 52.93 1.67 -1.76
C SER A 520 51.43 1.50 -2.07
N ASN A 521 50.80 0.36 -1.79
CA ASN A 521 49.36 0.15 -1.97
C ASN A 521 48.60 0.11 -0.64
N TRP A 522 47.32 0.51 -0.66
CA TRP A 522 46.41 0.44 0.49
C TRP A 522 45.63 -0.89 0.49
N TYR A 523 45.48 -1.49 1.67
CA TYR A 523 44.73 -2.74 1.85
C TYR A 523 43.66 -2.57 2.96
N PRO A 524 42.40 -2.96 2.71
CA PRO A 524 41.37 -2.99 3.74
C PRO A 524 41.55 -4.21 4.66
N ILE A 525 41.36 -3.99 5.95
CA ILE A 525 41.29 -5.01 6.99
C ILE A 525 39.93 -4.85 7.68
N ASP A 526 39.09 -5.87 7.54
CA ASP A 526 37.79 -5.91 8.20
C ASP A 526 37.98 -6.11 9.72
N ILE A 527 37.19 -5.38 10.51
CA ILE A 527 37.23 -5.44 11.98
C ILE A 527 36.07 -6.31 12.47
N GLU A 528 36.37 -7.42 13.15
CA GLU A 528 35.35 -8.41 13.56
C GLU A 528 34.63 -8.07 14.88
N ASP A 529 35.19 -7.19 15.73
CA ASP A 529 34.65 -6.88 17.07
C ASP A 529 34.34 -5.38 17.20
N LEU A 530 33.09 -5.01 16.90
CA LEU A 530 32.59 -3.64 16.94
C LEU A 530 31.45 -3.53 17.96
N GLY A 531 31.68 -2.79 19.05
CA GLY A 531 30.63 -2.44 20.01
C GLY A 531 31.17 -1.89 21.33
N PRO A 532 30.36 -1.09 22.06
CA PRO A 532 30.73 -0.65 23.40
C PRO A 532 30.83 -1.85 24.35
N ALA A 533 31.89 -1.90 25.15
CA ALA A 533 31.97 -2.84 26.27
C ALA A 533 30.99 -2.41 27.38
N GLY A 534 29.80 -3.01 27.45
CA GLY A 534 28.87 -2.88 28.58
C GLY A 534 27.48 -2.29 28.27
N LYS A 535 26.62 -2.28 29.31
CA LYS A 535 25.15 -2.19 29.25
C LYS A 535 24.51 -0.85 28.85
N ASN A 536 25.25 0.24 28.62
CA ASN A 536 24.64 1.57 28.44
C ASN A 536 24.74 2.08 26.99
N LYS A 537 23.75 1.72 26.17
CA LYS A 537 23.46 2.33 24.86
C LYS A 537 22.83 3.72 25.02
N THR A 538 23.55 4.68 25.57
CA THR A 538 23.04 6.07 25.66
C THR A 538 23.94 7.10 25.00
N MET A 539 25.16 6.74 24.59
CA MET A 539 26.08 7.64 23.91
C MET A 539 26.39 7.14 22.50
N THR A 540 26.27 8.02 21.51
CA THR A 540 26.59 7.72 20.09
C THR A 540 28.10 7.67 19.89
N LEU A 541 28.58 6.93 18.88
CA LEU A 541 30.03 6.82 18.60
C LEU A 541 30.66 8.21 18.42
N ARG A 542 29.90 9.14 17.84
CA ARG A 542 30.22 10.55 17.70
C ARG A 542 30.61 11.25 19.00
N GLU A 543 29.92 10.98 20.12
CA GLU A 543 30.22 11.60 21.42
C GLU A 543 31.57 11.12 22.00
N TYR A 544 31.96 9.87 21.73
CA TYR A 544 33.29 9.36 22.09
C TYR A 544 34.39 9.88 21.15
N LEU A 545 34.07 10.04 19.86
CA LEU A 545 35.02 10.56 18.87
C LEU A 545 35.32 12.05 19.08
N GLN A 546 34.42 12.84 19.69
CA GLN A 546 34.68 14.24 20.04
C GLN A 546 35.79 14.43 21.09
N ALA A 547 36.02 13.44 21.95
CA ALA A 547 37.13 13.49 22.90
C ALA A 547 38.50 13.25 22.23
N LEU A 548 38.51 12.71 21.01
CA LEU A 548 39.67 12.47 20.14
C LEU A 548 40.82 11.64 20.75
N GLU A 549 40.61 11.01 21.92
CA GLU A 549 41.60 10.14 22.56
C GLU A 549 41.47 8.69 22.07
N VAL A 550 42.38 8.30 21.17
CA VAL A 550 42.55 6.90 20.77
C VAL A 550 43.47 6.20 21.76
N ASN A 551 42.93 5.26 22.53
CA ASN A 551 43.69 4.48 23.50
C ASN A 551 43.94 3.07 23.00
N TYR A 552 45.20 2.73 22.73
CA TYR A 552 45.59 1.38 22.32
C TYR A 552 45.73 0.47 23.55
N ARG A 553 45.04 -0.68 23.53
CA ARG A 553 45.11 -1.70 24.59
C ARG A 553 45.67 -3.00 24.03
N GLN A 554 46.57 -3.64 24.77
CA GLN A 554 46.98 -4.99 24.43
C GLN A 554 45.86 -5.99 24.72
N PRO A 555 45.67 -7.01 23.86
CA PRO A 555 44.69 -8.05 24.10
C PRO A 555 44.99 -8.76 25.42
N GLN A 556 43.97 -8.87 26.27
CA GLN A 556 44.10 -9.50 27.60
C GLN A 556 44.56 -10.97 27.49
N TYR A 557 44.12 -11.65 26.43
CA TYR A 557 44.48 -13.02 26.12
C TYR A 557 45.45 -13.04 24.95
N ARG A 558 46.45 -13.93 25.00
CA ARG A 558 47.39 -14.13 23.90
C ARG A 558 46.67 -14.79 22.71
N ILE A 559 47.06 -14.43 21.51
CA ILE A 559 46.66 -15.12 20.28
C ILE A 559 47.16 -16.56 20.37
N MET A 560 46.26 -17.53 20.27
CA MET A 560 46.62 -18.96 20.27
C MET A 560 46.91 -19.41 18.85
N GLN A 561 48.04 -20.08 18.63
CA GLN A 561 48.40 -20.67 17.33
C GLN A 561 48.43 -22.20 17.44
N ILE A 562 47.72 -22.89 16.56
CA ILE A 562 47.72 -24.36 16.46
C ILE A 562 47.96 -24.72 14.98
N GLY A 563 49.19 -25.12 14.66
CA GLY A 563 49.63 -25.26 13.27
C GLY A 563 49.60 -23.90 12.54
N ASP A 564 48.90 -23.84 11.42
CA ASP A 564 48.71 -22.61 10.63
C ASP A 564 47.47 -21.79 11.07
N PHE A 565 46.67 -22.31 12.00
CA PHE A 565 45.48 -21.63 12.50
C PHE A 565 45.82 -20.69 13.65
N HIS A 566 45.31 -19.46 13.56
CA HIS A 566 45.42 -18.42 14.59
C HIS A 566 44.04 -18.17 15.19
N PHE A 567 43.96 -18.14 16.52
CA PHE A 567 42.73 -17.92 17.27
C PHE A 567 42.87 -16.66 18.12
N ASN A 568 42.11 -15.62 17.76
CA ASN A 568 41.91 -14.45 18.62
C ASN A 568 40.91 -14.80 19.73
N VAL A 569 41.26 -14.49 20.97
CA VAL A 569 40.41 -14.74 22.14
C VAL A 569 39.96 -13.41 22.70
N THR A 570 38.71 -13.05 22.44
CA THR A 570 38.06 -11.90 23.06
C THR A 570 37.01 -12.36 24.05
N LEU A 571 36.91 -11.66 25.19
CA LEU A 571 35.87 -11.93 26.17
C LEU A 571 34.56 -11.32 25.65
N LYS A 572 33.67 -12.13 25.08
CA LYS A 572 32.28 -11.70 24.86
C LYS A 572 31.55 -11.74 26.18
N GLU A 573 31.29 -10.58 26.80
CA GLU A 573 30.34 -10.47 27.91
C GLU A 573 28.91 -10.74 27.41
N GLN A 574 28.57 -12.01 27.17
CA GLN A 574 27.18 -12.41 26.97
C GLN A 574 26.48 -12.53 28.33
N LEU A 575 25.57 -11.60 28.59
CA LEU A 575 24.61 -11.62 29.69
C LEU A 575 23.71 -12.86 29.61
N LYS A 576 23.99 -13.88 30.41
CA LYS A 576 22.92 -14.72 30.97
C LYS A 576 22.37 -14.00 32.19
N SER A 577 21.22 -13.35 32.06
CA SER A 577 20.35 -13.15 33.22
C SER A 577 19.87 -14.54 33.66
N SER A 578 20.62 -15.19 34.55
CA SER A 578 20.01 -16.16 35.45
C SER A 578 19.02 -15.39 36.32
N PRO A 579 17.74 -15.79 36.39
CA PRO A 579 16.87 -15.27 37.42
C PRO A 579 17.42 -15.79 38.74
N GLU A 580 18.08 -14.92 39.51
CA GLU A 580 18.31 -15.19 40.92
C GLU A 580 16.95 -15.39 41.57
N GLN A 581 16.74 -16.64 42.01
CA GLN A 581 15.82 -16.98 43.07
C GLN A 581 16.17 -16.13 44.29
N GLY A 582 15.19 -15.40 44.83
CA GLY A 582 15.41 -14.55 45.99
C GLY A 582 14.13 -13.98 46.58
N GLN A 583 13.36 -14.87 47.21
CA GLN A 583 12.39 -14.67 48.30
C GLN A 583 11.11 -13.85 48.04
#